data_AF-A5HG77-F1
#
_entry.id   AF-A5HG77-F1
#
_cell.length_a   1.000
_cell.length_b   1.000
_cell.length_c   1.000
_cell.angle_alpha   90.00
_cell.angle_beta   90.00
_cell.angle_gamma   90.00
#
_symmetry.space_group_name_H-M   'P 1'
#
loop_
_entity.id
_entity.type
_entity.pdbx_description
1 polymer ?
#
loop_
_entity_poly.entity_id
_entity_poly.type
_entity_poly.pdbx_seq_one_letter_code
_entity_poly.pdbx_strand_id
1 'polypeptide(L)' 'EVDCQSKGLQAVPPRIPVDTAMLRLDYNNFKSLDATTFAGLGSVTYLGLESAGIERLSAGVFD' A
#
# COMPACT_ATOMS: atom_id res chain seq x y z
N GLU A 1 4.22 -12.95 1.40
CA GLU A 1 4.34 -11.66 2.11
C GLU A 1 5.34 -10.78 1.37
N VAL A 2 5.07 -9.49 1.32
CA VAL A 2 5.98 -8.46 0.81
C VAL A 2 6.18 -7.42 1.90
N ASP A 3 7.39 -7.34 2.43
CA ASP A 3 7.77 -6.40 3.49
C ASP A 3 8.45 -5.15 2.92
N CYS A 4 7.77 -4.01 3.02
CA CYS A 4 8.21 -2.70 2.57
C CYS A 4 8.29 -1.68 3.71
N GLN A 5 8.36 -2.12 4.97
CA GLN A 5 8.33 -1.24 6.12
C GLN A 5 9.57 -0.35 6.23
N SER A 6 9.40 0.87 6.76
CA SER A 6 10.50 1.77 7.17
C SER A 6 11.49 2.12 6.04
N LYS A 7 11.02 2.20 4.78
CA LYS A 7 11.84 2.51 3.61
C LYS A 7 11.73 3.96 3.14
N GLY A 8 10.94 4.78 3.84
CA GLY A 8 10.68 6.17 3.44
C GLY A 8 9.92 6.29 2.12
N LEU A 9 9.12 5.29 1.77
CA LEU A 9 8.35 5.26 0.54
C LEU A 9 7.30 6.36 0.52
N GLN A 10 7.10 6.95 -0.66
CA GLN A 10 6.05 7.94 -0.92
C GLN A 10 5.01 7.44 -1.92
N ALA A 11 5.28 6.30 -2.58
CA ALA A 11 4.38 5.60 -3.48
C ALA A 11 4.59 4.08 -3.37
N VAL A 12 3.55 3.30 -3.62
CA VAL A 12 3.61 1.83 -3.59
C VAL A 12 4.55 1.33 -4.71
N PRO A 13 5.47 0.39 -4.44
CA PRO A 13 6.38 -0.13 -5.45
C PRO A 13 5.62 -0.78 -6.64
N PRO A 14 6.00 -0.51 -7.90
CA PRO A 14 5.24 -0.96 -9.08
C PRO A 14 5.40 -2.46 -9.42
N ARG A 15 6.24 -3.20 -8.70
CA ARG A 15 6.54 -4.62 -8.95
C ARG A 15 6.23 -5.49 -7.74
N ILE A 16 5.08 -5.28 -7.12
CA ILE A 16 4.54 -6.19 -6.12
C ILE A 16 3.97 -7.42 -6.85
N PRO A 17 4.34 -8.65 -6.47
CA PRO A 17 3.75 -9.86 -7.03
C PRO A 17 2.21 -9.88 -6.86
N VAL A 18 1.48 -10.24 -7.91
CA VAL A 18 0.00 -10.24 -7.92
C VAL A 18 -0.63 -11.27 -6.98
N ASP A 19 0.14 -12.27 -6.56
CA ASP A 19 -0.21 -13.33 -5.60
C ASP A 19 0.17 -12.95 -4.15
N THR A 20 0.56 -11.69 -3.90
CA THR A 20 0.89 -11.21 -2.57
C THR A 20 -0.34 -11.24 -1.66
N ALA A 21 -0.35 -12.14 -0.67
CA ALA A 21 -1.40 -12.19 0.36
C ALA A 21 -1.25 -11.13 1.47
N MET A 22 -0.02 -10.76 1.81
CA MET A 22 0.31 -9.83 2.89
C MET A 22 1.27 -8.76 2.38
N LEU A 23 0.82 -7.51 2.39
CA LEU A 23 1.60 -6.34 1.98
C LEU A 23 1.78 -5.42 3.19
N ARG A 24 3.03 -5.23 3.62
CA ARG A 24 3.38 -4.38 4.76
C ARG A 24 4.04 -3.10 4.28
N LEU A 25 3.33 -1.98 4.43
CA LEU A 25 3.77 -0.64 4.02
C LEU A 25 3.91 0.30 5.22
N ASP A 26 3.94 -0.26 6.43
CA ASP A 26 4.02 0.48 7.69
C ASP A 26 5.27 1.37 7.76
N TYR A 27 5.16 2.46 8.51
CA TYR A 27 6.26 3.41 8.79
C TYR A 27 6.88 4.02 7.52
N ASN A 28 6.04 4.31 6.52
CA ASN A 28 6.38 5.07 5.31
C ASN A 28 5.68 6.45 5.31
N ASN A 29 5.68 7.16 4.18
CA ASN A 29 5.17 8.54 4.07
C ASN A 29 4.27 8.73 2.84
N PHE A 30 3.20 7.93 2.75
CA PHE A 30 2.19 8.05 1.70
C PHE A 30 1.21 9.17 2.05
N LYS A 31 1.47 10.39 1.59
CA LYS A 31 0.60 11.55 1.88
C LYS A 31 -0.84 11.38 1.38
N SER A 32 -1.00 10.69 0.25
CA SER A 32 -2.31 10.38 -0.34
C SER A 32 -2.26 9.02 -1.01
N LEU A 33 -3.37 8.28 -0.92
CA LEU A 33 -3.59 7.04 -1.68
C LEU A 33 -4.82 7.24 -2.58
N ASP A 34 -4.68 6.90 -3.86
CA ASP A 34 -5.74 7.01 -4.86
C ASP A 34 -6.34 5.65 -5.24
N ALA A 35 -7.43 5.68 -6.00
CA ALA A 35 -8.16 4.48 -6.46
C ALA A 35 -7.29 3.51 -7.30
N THR A 36 -6.14 3.94 -7.79
CA THR A 36 -5.24 3.13 -8.61
C THR A 36 -4.04 2.58 -7.84
N THR A 37 -3.85 3.00 -6.58
CA THR A 37 -2.65 2.72 -5.81
C THR A 37 -2.41 1.23 -5.57
N PHE A 38 -3.50 0.45 -5.40
CA PHE A 38 -3.44 -1.01 -5.21
C PHE A 38 -4.05 -1.79 -6.40
N ALA A 39 -4.22 -1.14 -7.55
CA ALA A 39 -4.79 -1.77 -8.73
C ALA A 39 -4.00 -3.03 -9.12
N GLY A 40 -4.70 -4.15 -9.30
CA GLY A 40 -4.09 -5.44 -9.64
C GLY A 40 -3.56 -6.25 -8.46
N LEU A 41 -3.64 -5.74 -7.22
CA LEU A 41 -3.24 -6.45 -6.00
C LEU A 41 -4.42 -7.16 -5.31
N GLY A 42 -5.31 -7.79 -6.09
CA GLY A 42 -6.54 -8.40 -5.59
C GLY A 42 -6.35 -9.62 -4.68
N SER A 43 -5.15 -10.18 -4.59
CA SER A 43 -4.84 -11.28 -3.66
C SER A 43 -4.50 -10.79 -2.24
N VAL A 44 -4.33 -9.49 -2.04
CA VAL A 44 -3.95 -8.92 -0.74
C VAL A 44 -5.10 -9.07 0.25
N THR A 45 -4.89 -9.87 1.29
CA THR A 45 -5.84 -10.07 2.41
C THR A 45 -5.40 -9.34 3.68
N TYR A 46 -4.14 -8.90 3.74
CA TYR A 46 -3.60 -8.05 4.80
C TYR A 46 -2.82 -6.89 4.20
N LEU A 47 -3.19 -5.67 4.60
CA LEU A 47 -2.52 -4.43 4.22
C LEU A 47 -2.11 -3.64 5.47
N GLY A 48 -0.80 -3.55 5.71
CA GLY A 48 -0.23 -2.75 6.79
C GLY A 48 0.03 -1.32 6.34
N LEU A 49 -0.55 -0.33 7.02
CA LEU A 49 -0.37 1.11 6.77
C LEU A 49 -0.17 1.89 8.08
N GLU A 50 0.29 1.22 9.15
CA GLU A 50 0.55 1.86 10.43
C GLU A 50 1.59 2.98 10.27
N SER A 51 1.32 4.15 10.87
CA SER A 51 2.22 5.30 10.82
C SER A 51 2.70 5.67 9.40
N ALA A 52 1.86 5.49 8.38
CA ALA A 52 2.17 5.73 6.98
C ALA A 52 2.06 7.20 6.52
N GLY A 53 1.71 8.14 7.42
CA GLY A 53 1.62 9.57 7.09
C GLY A 53 0.47 9.97 6.16
N ILE A 54 -0.57 9.13 6.05
CA ILE A 54 -1.72 9.32 5.17
C ILE A 54 -2.59 10.46 5.66
N GLU A 55 -2.80 11.46 4.78
CA GLU A 55 -3.69 12.61 5.04
C GLU A 55 -4.97 12.53 4.21
N ARG A 56 -4.95 11.83 3.06
CA ARG A 56 -6.08 11.74 2.13
C ARG A 56 -6.20 10.34 1.53
N LEU A 57 -7.44 9.86 1.47
CA LEU A 57 -7.83 8.64 0.77
C LEU A 57 -8.89 8.99 -0.26
N SER A 58 -8.65 8.62 -1.51
CA SER A 58 -9.69 8.72 -2.54
C SER A 58 -10.76 7.64 -2.32
N ALA A 59 -11.99 7.92 -2.72
CA ALA A 59 -13.01 6.88 -2.85
C ALA A 59 -12.51 5.79 -3.81
N GLY A 60 -12.76 4.53 -3.46
CA GLY A 60 -12.34 3.37 -4.23
C GLY A 60 -10.87 2.98 -4.13
N VAL A 61 -10.12 3.54 -3.15
CA VAL A 61 -8.72 3.12 -2.89
C VAL A 61 -8.57 1.62 -2.56
N PHE A 62 -9.62 0.96 -2.09
CA PHE A 62 -9.62 -0.47 -1.73
C PHE A 62 -10.66 -1.30 -2.52
N ASP A 63 -11.18 -0.76 -3.62
CA ASP A 63 -12.16 -1.47 -4.47
C ASP A 63 -11.50 -2.61 -5.29
#